data_AF-A0A832PCX9-F1
#
_entry.id   AF-A0A832PCX9-F1
#
_cell.length_a   1.000
_cell.length_b   1.000
_cell.length_c   1.000
_cell.angle_alpha   90.00
_cell.angle_beta   90.00
_cell.angle_gamma   90.00
#
_symmetry.space_group_name_H-M   'P 1'
#
loop_
_entity.id
_entity.type
_entity.pdbx_description
1 polymer ?
#
loop_
_entity_poly.entity_id
_entity_poly.type
_entity_poly.pdbx_seq_one_letter_code
_entity_poly.pdbx_strand_id
1 'polypeptide(L)'
;MSEGLDGIKRLLGRGLDFRFGKVWLIPIFLLMPAIVGFSLLLAILSGEPAPEIAVLSQPWVIIPAFFYILFLGGPVEEEFGWRGYALDRLQIYYNALISSIIIGIIWGLWHLPLFFMPRQEMYYNVPIWGFILGTVLFSIIFTWVYNNTGKSILAVLLLHTTGNLSHFIFPLNTTKLGGLYSLILNIIVVIIILIIWGPEKMTRTQKKRLKIEDSA
;
A
#
# COMPACT_ATOMS: atom_id res chain seq x y z
N MET A 1 14.54 9.18 -26.54
CA MET A 1 13.11 8.77 -26.59
C MET A 1 12.98 7.68 -27.63
N SER A 2 13.15 6.40 -27.27
CA SER A 2 13.04 5.27 -28.21
C SER A 2 13.00 3.92 -27.50
N GLU A 3 12.17 3.77 -26.47
CA GLU A 3 11.98 2.48 -25.81
C GLU A 3 10.58 1.91 -26.10
N GLY A 4 10.06 2.06 -27.33
CA GLY A 4 8.67 1.74 -27.70
C GLY A 4 8.14 0.41 -27.14
N LEU A 5 8.31 -0.69 -27.86
CA LEU A 5 7.87 -2.02 -27.41
C LEU A 5 8.74 -2.58 -26.28
N ASP A 6 10.04 -2.29 -26.29
CA ASP A 6 10.97 -2.86 -25.32
C ASP A 6 10.81 -2.25 -23.92
N GLY A 7 10.45 -0.96 -23.84
CA GLY A 7 10.10 -0.30 -22.58
C GLY A 7 8.80 -0.85 -21.99
N ILE A 8 7.79 -1.14 -22.83
CA ILE A 8 6.55 -1.80 -22.40
C ILE A 8 6.84 -3.21 -21.88
N LYS A 9 7.59 -4.03 -22.64
CA LYS A 9 7.96 -5.40 -22.22
C LYS A 9 8.71 -5.39 -20.91
N ARG A 10 9.66 -4.46 -20.73
CA ARG A 10 10.42 -4.32 -19.49
C ARG A 10 9.53 -3.89 -18.33
N LEU A 11 8.59 -2.97 -18.55
CA LEU A 11 7.64 -2.54 -17.53
C LEU A 11 6.75 -3.72 -17.07
N LEU A 12 6.14 -4.43 -18.02
CA LEU A 12 5.30 -5.60 -17.73
C LEU A 12 6.09 -6.72 -17.03
N GLY A 13 7.34 -6.96 -17.45
CA GLY A 13 8.21 -7.96 -16.84
C GLY A 13 8.49 -7.71 -15.35
N ARG A 14 8.46 -6.44 -14.89
CA ARG A 14 8.64 -6.09 -13.47
C ARG A 14 7.45 -6.49 -12.60
N GLY A 15 6.27 -6.71 -13.20
CA GLY A 15 5.10 -7.27 -12.52
C GLY A 15 5.21 -8.77 -12.24
N LEU A 16 6.21 -9.45 -12.82
CA LEU A 16 6.49 -10.88 -12.62
C LEU A 16 7.88 -11.12 -12.00
N ASP A 17 8.50 -10.07 -11.44
CA ASP A 17 9.86 -10.13 -10.91
C ASP A 17 9.89 -10.48 -9.41
N PHE A 18 10.20 -11.74 -9.12
CA PHE A 18 10.31 -12.31 -7.77
C PHE A 18 11.69 -12.14 -7.12
N ARG A 19 12.63 -11.39 -7.72
CA ARG A 19 14.03 -11.31 -7.28
C ARG A 19 14.27 -10.43 -6.04
N PHE A 20 13.23 -9.87 -5.44
CA PHE A 20 13.36 -9.12 -4.19
C PHE A 20 13.62 -10.04 -2.98
N GLY A 21 14.28 -9.51 -1.95
CA GLY A 21 14.64 -10.26 -0.74
C GLY A 21 13.40 -10.77 0.00
N LYS A 22 13.35 -12.07 0.32
CA LYS A 22 12.15 -12.75 0.86
C LYS A 22 11.69 -12.24 2.23
N VAL A 23 12.55 -11.55 2.98
CA VAL A 23 12.17 -10.84 4.21
C VAL A 23 11.03 -9.84 3.98
N TRP A 24 10.93 -9.27 2.78
CA TRP A 24 9.86 -8.32 2.43
C TRP A 24 8.48 -8.97 2.30
N LEU A 25 8.40 -10.30 2.20
CA LEU A 25 7.10 -11.00 2.25
C LEU A 25 6.38 -10.77 3.59
N ILE A 26 7.13 -10.51 4.67
CA ILE A 26 6.58 -10.22 6.00
C ILE A 26 5.70 -8.95 5.95
N PRO A 27 6.22 -7.74 5.65
CA PRO A 27 5.37 -6.57 5.56
C PRO A 27 4.35 -6.65 4.41
N ILE A 28 4.69 -7.29 3.29
CA ILE A 28 3.75 -7.47 2.16
C ILE A 28 2.47 -8.19 2.60
N PHE A 29 2.59 -9.28 3.35
CA PHE A 29 1.44 -10.12 3.71
C PHE A 29 0.88 -9.89 5.12
N LEU A 30 1.65 -9.30 6.04
CA LEU A 30 1.22 -9.19 7.44
C LEU A 30 0.96 -7.76 7.91
N LEU A 31 1.54 -6.74 7.26
CA LEU A 31 1.41 -5.36 7.74
C LEU A 31 -0.04 -4.87 7.67
N MET A 32 -0.67 -4.99 6.50
CA MET A 32 -2.04 -4.50 6.32
C MET A 32 -3.07 -5.31 7.10
N PRO A 33 -3.03 -6.66 7.13
CA PRO A 33 -3.95 -7.44 7.97
C PRO A 33 -3.79 -7.11 9.45
N ALA A 34 -2.57 -6.88 9.93
CA ALA A 34 -2.33 -6.45 11.29
C ALA A 34 -2.97 -5.07 11.55
N ILE A 35 -2.71 -4.07 10.71
CA ILE A 35 -3.27 -2.72 10.89
C ILE A 35 -4.81 -2.78 10.92
N VAL A 36 -5.43 -3.42 9.93
CA VAL A 36 -6.90 -3.46 9.80
C VAL A 36 -7.53 -4.32 10.91
N GLY A 37 -6.95 -5.48 11.21
CA GLY A 37 -7.41 -6.37 12.28
C GLY A 37 -7.28 -5.73 13.67
N PHE A 38 -6.16 -5.07 13.98
CA PHE A 38 -5.99 -4.32 15.24
C PHE A 38 -6.93 -3.11 15.32
N SER A 39 -7.19 -2.43 14.20
CA SER A 39 -8.18 -1.34 14.16
C SER A 39 -9.58 -1.83 14.54
N LEU A 40 -9.97 -3.01 14.03
CA LEU A 40 -11.25 -3.64 14.35
C LEU A 40 -11.30 -4.05 15.82
N LEU A 41 -10.23 -4.67 16.33
CA LEU A 41 -10.11 -5.03 17.73
C LEU A 41 -10.25 -3.81 18.65
N LEU A 42 -9.59 -2.70 18.34
CA LEU A 42 -9.69 -1.46 19.13
C LEU A 42 -11.10 -0.87 19.12
N ALA A 43 -11.82 -0.96 17.99
CA ALA A 43 -13.22 -0.54 17.91
C ALA A 43 -14.10 -1.37 18.87
N ILE A 44 -13.95 -2.69 18.84
CA ILE A 44 -14.69 -3.61 19.73
C ILE A 44 -14.35 -3.33 21.20
N LEU A 45 -13.06 -3.20 21.53
CA LEU A 45 -12.61 -2.88 22.90
C LEU A 45 -13.10 -1.50 23.38
N SER A 46 -13.46 -0.61 22.46
CA SER A 46 -14.02 0.71 22.75
C SER A 46 -15.55 0.69 22.88
N GLY A 47 -16.17 -0.50 22.91
CA GLY A 47 -17.59 -0.70 23.17
C GLY A 47 -18.46 -0.86 21.93
N GLU A 48 -17.88 -0.97 20.73
CA GLU A 48 -18.64 -1.27 19.52
C GLU A 48 -19.00 -2.76 19.42
N PRO A 49 -20.14 -3.11 18.81
CA PRO A 49 -20.51 -4.50 18.61
C PRO A 49 -19.49 -5.20 17.71
N ALA A 50 -19.12 -6.43 18.08
CA ALA A 50 -18.29 -7.27 17.24
C ALA A 50 -19.06 -7.64 15.96
N PRO A 51 -18.58 -7.26 14.76
CA PRO A 51 -19.24 -7.63 13.53
C PRO A 51 -19.01 -9.10 13.20
N GLU A 52 -19.89 -9.66 12.39
CA GLU A 52 -19.68 -11.00 11.82
C GLU A 52 -18.50 -10.95 10.84
N ILE A 53 -17.54 -11.85 11.04
CA ILE A 53 -16.40 -12.02 10.12
C ILE A 53 -16.72 -13.23 9.23
N ALA A 54 -17.38 -12.97 8.10
CA ALA A 54 -17.90 -14.00 7.19
C ALA A 54 -16.83 -15.02 6.75
N VAL A 55 -15.58 -14.58 6.62
CA VAL A 55 -14.43 -15.40 6.22
C VAL A 55 -14.10 -16.48 7.25
N LEU A 56 -14.44 -16.32 8.53
CA LEU A 56 -14.24 -17.38 9.53
C LEU A 56 -15.11 -18.61 9.25
N SER A 57 -16.32 -18.40 8.71
CA SER A 57 -17.24 -19.47 8.31
C SER A 57 -16.88 -20.07 6.95
N GLN A 58 -16.21 -19.30 6.08
CA GLN A 58 -15.86 -19.70 4.71
C GLN A 58 -14.42 -19.28 4.33
N PRO A 59 -13.40 -19.85 4.97
CA PRO A 59 -12.01 -19.41 4.79
C PRO A 59 -11.47 -19.64 3.37
N TRP A 60 -12.08 -20.58 2.64
CA TRP A 60 -11.72 -20.88 1.25
C TRP A 60 -11.95 -19.70 0.30
N VAL A 61 -12.82 -18.74 0.65
CA VAL A 61 -13.13 -17.54 -0.16
C VAL A 61 -11.93 -16.58 -0.26
N ILE A 62 -10.98 -16.64 0.68
CA ILE A 62 -9.78 -15.78 0.68
C ILE A 62 -8.98 -15.93 -0.62
N ILE A 63 -8.82 -17.16 -1.10
CA ILE A 63 -8.01 -17.46 -2.29
C ILE A 63 -8.62 -16.85 -3.57
N PRO A 64 -9.88 -17.13 -3.94
CA PRO A 64 -10.49 -16.48 -5.11
C PRO A 64 -10.62 -14.97 -4.92
N ALA A 65 -10.90 -14.47 -3.71
CA ALA A 65 -10.92 -13.03 -3.43
C ALA A 65 -9.57 -12.37 -3.68
N PHE A 66 -8.45 -13.00 -3.27
CA PHE A 66 -7.11 -12.49 -3.53
C PHE A 66 -6.85 -12.30 -5.02
N PHE A 67 -7.14 -13.30 -5.84
CA PHE A 67 -6.92 -13.20 -7.29
C PHE A 67 -7.89 -12.24 -7.96
N TYR A 68 -9.15 -12.23 -7.54
CA TYR A 68 -10.13 -11.25 -8.02
C TYR A 68 -9.63 -9.82 -7.75
N ILE A 69 -9.21 -9.53 -6.52
CA ILE A 69 -8.69 -8.23 -6.13
C ILE A 69 -7.43 -7.90 -6.93
N LEU A 70 -6.47 -8.82 -7.03
CA LEU A 70 -5.23 -8.59 -7.76
C LEU A 70 -5.48 -8.12 -9.20
N PHE A 71 -6.37 -8.80 -9.92
CA PHE A 71 -6.58 -8.57 -11.34
C PHE A 71 -7.67 -7.55 -11.68
N LEU A 72 -8.69 -7.41 -10.84
CA LEU A 72 -9.91 -6.64 -11.13
C LEU A 72 -10.31 -5.66 -10.01
N GLY A 73 -9.54 -5.61 -8.92
CA GLY A 73 -9.85 -4.81 -7.73
C GLY A 73 -8.88 -3.66 -7.48
N GLY A 74 -8.21 -3.17 -8.54
CA GLY A 74 -7.30 -2.02 -8.47
C GLY A 74 -5.80 -2.32 -8.66
N PRO A 75 -5.16 -3.25 -7.92
CA PRO A 75 -3.71 -3.43 -7.92
C PRO A 75 -3.04 -3.45 -9.30
N VAL A 76 -3.43 -4.35 -10.20
CA VAL A 76 -2.84 -4.43 -11.56
C VAL A 76 -3.19 -3.20 -12.40
N GLU A 77 -4.39 -2.65 -12.25
CA GLU A 77 -4.85 -1.50 -13.03
C GLU A 77 -4.12 -0.21 -12.62
N GLU A 78 -3.67 -0.14 -11.38
CA GLU A 78 -3.16 1.09 -10.76
C GLU A 78 -1.62 1.10 -10.62
N GLU A 79 -1.02 0.02 -10.10
CA GLU A 79 0.40 0.06 -9.66
C GLU A 79 1.41 0.16 -10.80
N PHE A 80 1.06 -0.32 -12.00
CA PHE A 80 1.90 -0.09 -13.18
C PHE A 80 1.99 1.40 -13.55
N GLY A 81 0.92 2.16 -13.34
CA GLY A 81 0.91 3.61 -13.52
C GLY A 81 1.63 4.31 -12.37
N TRP A 82 1.21 4.05 -11.14
CA TRP A 82 1.73 4.78 -9.97
C TRP A 82 3.19 4.46 -9.68
N ARG A 83 3.54 3.17 -9.49
CA ARG A 83 4.89 2.75 -9.06
C ARG A 83 5.73 2.33 -10.26
N GLY A 84 5.11 1.76 -11.28
CA GLY A 84 5.79 1.37 -12.51
C GLY A 84 6.22 2.54 -13.39
N TYR A 85 5.51 3.68 -13.36
CA TYR A 85 5.79 4.82 -14.23
C TYR A 85 6.00 6.15 -13.49
N ALA A 86 5.06 6.58 -12.65
CA ALA A 86 5.05 7.94 -12.08
C ALA A 86 6.08 8.12 -10.96
N LEU A 87 6.15 7.18 -10.01
CA LEU A 87 6.98 7.29 -8.81
C LEU A 87 8.46 7.44 -9.13
N ASP A 88 8.99 6.64 -10.06
CA ASP A 88 10.40 6.74 -10.45
C ASP A 88 10.75 8.11 -11.04
N ARG A 89 9.82 8.74 -11.78
CA ARG A 89 10.01 10.07 -12.37
C ARG A 89 9.93 11.17 -11.34
N LEU A 90 8.97 11.08 -10.40
CA LEU A 90 8.88 12.03 -9.30
C LEU A 90 10.13 11.99 -8.41
N GLN A 91 10.66 10.79 -8.15
CA GLN A 91 11.87 10.61 -7.33
C GLN A 91 13.18 11.11 -8.00
N ILE A 92 13.13 11.55 -9.27
CA ILE A 92 14.26 12.27 -9.91
C ILE A 92 14.33 13.72 -9.40
N TYR A 93 13.19 14.34 -9.10
CA TYR A 93 13.09 15.75 -8.75
C TYR A 93 12.78 15.98 -7.27
N TYR A 94 12.15 15.00 -6.63
CA TYR A 94 11.71 15.06 -5.23
C TYR A 94 12.23 13.86 -4.45
N ASN A 95 12.22 13.96 -3.12
CA ASN A 95 12.52 12.83 -2.26
C ASN A 95 11.35 11.81 -2.20
N ALA A 96 11.59 10.65 -1.60
CA ALA A 96 10.61 9.57 -1.51
C ALA A 96 9.31 10.00 -0.79
N LEU A 97 9.41 10.76 0.30
CA LEU A 97 8.24 11.25 1.03
C LEU A 97 7.37 12.19 0.19
N ILE A 98 7.97 13.22 -0.40
CA ILE A 98 7.25 14.19 -1.23
C ILE A 98 6.66 13.52 -2.47
N SER A 99 7.41 12.63 -3.13
CA SER A 99 6.90 11.84 -4.25
C SER A 99 5.68 11.00 -3.86
N SER A 100 5.71 10.40 -2.67
CA SER A 100 4.60 9.59 -2.15
C SER A 100 3.37 10.43 -1.82
N ILE A 101 3.56 11.62 -1.26
CA ILE A 101 2.47 12.56 -0.95
C ILE A 101 1.80 13.04 -2.25
N ILE A 102 2.58 13.43 -3.26
CA ILE A 102 2.05 13.84 -4.57
C ILE A 102 1.21 12.73 -5.18
N ILE A 103 1.76 11.50 -5.26
CA ILE A 103 1.02 10.34 -5.77
C ILE A 103 -0.23 10.08 -4.93
N GLY A 104 -0.12 10.10 -3.61
CA GLY A 104 -1.23 9.78 -2.71
C GLY A 104 -2.41 10.75 -2.82
N ILE A 105 -2.14 12.04 -3.01
CA ILE A 105 -3.17 13.05 -3.24
C ILE A 105 -3.83 12.84 -4.60
N ILE A 106 -3.03 12.70 -5.67
CA ILE A 106 -3.57 12.49 -7.03
C ILE A 106 -4.39 11.20 -7.07
N TRP A 107 -3.89 10.14 -6.44
CA TRP A 107 -4.54 8.85 -6.35
C TRP A 107 -5.85 8.94 -5.54
N GLY A 108 -5.86 9.64 -4.40
CA GLY A 108 -7.07 9.90 -3.63
C GLY A 108 -8.13 10.66 -4.43
N LEU A 109 -7.72 11.71 -5.16
CA LEU A 109 -8.61 12.49 -6.02
C LEU A 109 -9.11 11.69 -7.23
N TRP A 110 -8.32 10.75 -7.75
CA TRP A 110 -8.72 9.88 -8.85
C TRP A 110 -9.92 8.99 -8.48
N HIS A 111 -10.12 8.67 -7.20
CA HIS A 111 -11.28 7.92 -6.71
C HIS A 111 -12.52 8.77 -6.48
N LEU A 112 -12.44 10.10 -6.63
CA LEU A 112 -13.55 11.01 -6.35
C LEU A 112 -14.86 10.63 -7.07
N PRO A 113 -14.87 10.15 -8.34
CA PRO A 113 -16.09 9.69 -8.98
C PRO A 113 -16.83 8.57 -8.22
N LEU A 114 -16.10 7.67 -7.53
CA LEU A 114 -16.70 6.54 -6.80
C LEU A 114 -17.60 6.99 -5.64
N PHE A 115 -17.35 8.17 -5.07
CA PHE A 115 -18.21 8.76 -4.04
C PHE A 115 -19.60 9.15 -4.56
N PHE A 116 -19.78 9.24 -5.89
CA PHE A 116 -21.03 9.68 -6.53
C PHE A 116 -21.67 8.58 -7.39
N MET A 117 -20.99 7.45 -7.60
CA MET A 117 -21.49 6.34 -8.41
C MET A 117 -22.40 5.42 -7.58
N PRO A 118 -23.53 4.94 -8.11
CA PRO A 118 -24.37 3.93 -7.45
C PRO A 118 -23.60 2.62 -7.16
N ARG A 119 -23.99 1.90 -6.10
CA ARG A 119 -23.39 0.61 -5.67
C ARG A 119 -21.94 0.69 -5.19
N GLN A 120 -21.48 1.88 -4.79
CA GLN A 120 -20.17 2.14 -4.21
C GLN A 120 -20.30 2.53 -2.73
N GLU A 121 -21.11 1.77 -2.00
CA GLU A 121 -21.55 2.07 -0.62
C GLU A 121 -20.39 2.24 0.37
N MET A 122 -19.26 1.55 0.12
CA MET A 122 -18.04 1.67 0.93
C MET A 122 -17.46 3.10 0.97
N TYR A 123 -17.76 3.94 -0.05
CA TYR A 123 -17.27 5.31 -0.12
C TYR A 123 -18.23 6.31 0.54
N TYR A 124 -19.52 5.98 0.70
CA TYR A 124 -20.53 6.94 1.17
C TYR A 124 -20.38 7.31 2.65
N ASN A 125 -19.87 6.38 3.46
CA ASN A 125 -19.70 6.56 4.90
C ASN A 125 -18.29 7.03 5.29
N VAL A 126 -17.41 7.27 4.31
CA VAL A 126 -16.04 7.71 4.55
C VAL A 126 -15.94 9.19 4.20
N PRO A 127 -15.47 10.06 5.10
CA PRO A 127 -15.24 11.46 4.74
C PRO A 127 -14.13 11.54 3.68
N ILE A 128 -14.36 12.32 2.62
CA ILE A 128 -13.42 12.47 1.48
C ILE A 128 -12.00 12.82 1.96
N TRP A 129 -11.88 13.72 2.95
CA TRP A 129 -10.58 14.09 3.51
C TRP A 129 -9.87 12.93 4.19
N GLY A 130 -10.62 12.05 4.87
CA GLY A 130 -10.09 10.86 5.54
C GLY A 130 -9.65 9.81 4.53
N PHE A 131 -10.39 9.66 3.43
CA PHE A 131 -10.00 8.81 2.31
C PHE A 131 -8.70 9.29 1.65
N ILE A 132 -8.61 10.57 1.30
CA ILE A 132 -7.40 11.15 0.68
C ILE A 132 -6.19 11.03 1.63
N LEU A 133 -6.39 11.26 2.93
CA LEU A 133 -5.32 11.06 3.91
C LEU A 133 -4.89 9.59 3.95
N GLY A 134 -5.84 8.65 3.94
CA GLY A 134 -5.57 7.22 3.85
C GLY A 134 -4.76 6.84 2.61
N THR A 135 -5.12 7.34 1.43
CA THR A 135 -4.37 7.08 0.19
C THR A 135 -2.97 7.66 0.22
N VAL A 136 -2.76 8.81 0.86
CA VAL A 136 -1.41 9.37 1.11
C VAL A 136 -0.58 8.45 2.01
N LEU A 137 -1.15 7.98 3.12
CA LEU A 137 -0.45 7.07 4.04
C LEU A 137 -0.10 5.74 3.35
N PHE A 138 -1.04 5.15 2.60
CA PHE A 138 -0.80 3.94 1.82
C PHE A 138 0.29 4.18 0.78
N SER A 139 0.26 5.34 0.10
CA SER A 139 1.26 5.66 -0.90
C SER A 139 2.67 5.72 -0.33
N ILE A 140 2.83 6.24 0.89
CA ILE A 140 4.11 6.23 1.61
C ILE A 140 4.57 4.80 1.92
N ILE A 141 3.68 3.96 2.45
CA ILE A 141 3.99 2.55 2.76
C ILE A 141 4.37 1.77 1.49
N PHE A 142 3.67 2.02 0.38
CA PHE A 142 3.93 1.35 -0.90
C PHE A 142 5.28 1.79 -1.48
N THR A 143 5.60 3.08 -1.43
CA THR A 143 6.92 3.60 -1.84
C THR A 143 8.03 3.00 -0.98
N TRP A 144 7.82 2.84 0.33
CA TRP A 144 8.78 2.19 1.22
C TRP A 144 9.07 0.74 0.79
N VAL A 145 8.04 -0.09 0.55
CA VAL A 145 8.24 -1.46 0.06
C VAL A 145 8.88 -1.46 -1.33
N TYR A 146 8.39 -0.62 -2.24
CA TYR A 146 8.92 -0.50 -3.60
C TYR A 146 10.42 -0.17 -3.61
N ASN A 147 10.83 0.87 -2.88
CA ASN A 147 12.22 1.31 -2.85
C ASN A 147 13.16 0.27 -2.21
N ASN A 148 12.71 -0.49 -1.20
CA ASN A 148 13.55 -1.52 -0.59
C ASN A 148 13.51 -2.88 -1.29
N THR A 149 12.58 -3.11 -2.21
CA THR A 149 12.49 -4.35 -3.01
C THR A 149 13.18 -4.25 -4.36
N GLY A 150 14.07 -3.26 -4.53
CA GLY A 150 14.74 -3.01 -5.80
C GLY A 150 13.77 -2.52 -6.87
N LYS A 151 12.75 -1.75 -6.47
CA LYS A 151 11.71 -1.22 -7.36
C LYS A 151 10.85 -2.33 -7.99
N SER A 152 10.52 -3.37 -7.23
CA SER A 152 9.67 -4.47 -7.71
C SER A 152 8.20 -4.02 -7.78
N ILE A 153 7.60 -4.07 -8.98
CA ILE A 153 6.15 -3.81 -9.14
C ILE A 153 5.36 -4.96 -8.52
N LEU A 154 5.81 -6.20 -8.70
CA LEU A 154 5.20 -7.37 -8.08
C LEU A 154 5.06 -7.23 -6.55
N ALA A 155 6.10 -6.76 -5.87
CA ALA A 155 6.03 -6.57 -4.42
C ALA A 155 4.91 -5.60 -4.00
N VAL A 156 4.71 -4.53 -4.76
CA VAL A 156 3.64 -3.55 -4.50
C VAL A 156 2.28 -4.09 -4.91
N LEU A 157 2.17 -4.84 -6.01
CA LEU A 157 0.94 -5.53 -6.40
C LEU A 157 0.44 -6.44 -5.29
N LEU A 158 1.34 -7.25 -4.71
CA LEU A 158 1.02 -8.15 -3.60
C LEU A 158 0.62 -7.38 -2.34
N LEU A 159 1.33 -6.29 -2.01
CA LEU A 159 1.03 -5.45 -0.87
C LEU A 159 -0.33 -4.75 -1.01
N HIS A 160 -0.61 -4.15 -2.18
CA HIS A 160 -1.88 -3.51 -2.48
C HIS A 160 -3.02 -4.53 -2.43
N THR A 161 -2.85 -5.69 -3.07
CA THR A 161 -3.83 -6.80 -3.01
C THR A 161 -4.09 -7.21 -1.57
N THR A 162 -3.05 -7.39 -0.75
CA THR A 162 -3.19 -7.74 0.66
C THR A 162 -3.89 -6.63 1.44
N GLY A 163 -3.62 -5.35 1.13
CA GLY A 163 -4.31 -4.20 1.70
C GLY A 163 -5.83 -4.25 1.46
N ASN A 164 -6.23 -4.39 0.20
CA ASN A 164 -7.64 -4.46 -0.18
C ASN A 164 -8.31 -5.73 0.40
N LEU A 165 -7.60 -6.86 0.37
CA LEU A 165 -8.06 -8.11 0.96
C LEU A 165 -8.25 -8.00 2.48
N SER A 166 -7.41 -7.22 3.17
CA SER A 166 -7.55 -6.98 4.62
C SER A 166 -8.88 -6.28 4.93
N HIS A 167 -9.26 -5.29 4.13
CA HIS A 167 -10.55 -4.61 4.26
C HIS A 167 -11.75 -5.49 3.88
N PHE A 168 -11.54 -6.48 2.99
CA PHE A 168 -12.54 -7.50 2.70
C PHE A 168 -12.71 -8.50 3.87
N ILE A 169 -11.61 -8.91 4.51
CA ILE A 169 -11.63 -9.87 5.63
C ILE A 169 -12.17 -9.22 6.91
N PHE A 170 -11.71 -8.00 7.23
CA PHE A 170 -12.09 -7.30 8.45
C PHE A 170 -13.07 -6.17 8.13
N PRO A 171 -14.35 -6.30 8.52
CA PRO A 171 -15.41 -5.36 8.14
C PRO A 171 -15.34 -4.04 8.93
N LEU A 172 -14.29 -3.24 8.74
CA LEU A 172 -14.12 -1.96 9.45
C LEU A 172 -15.24 -0.95 9.12
N ASN A 173 -15.82 -1.04 7.93
CA ASN A 173 -16.89 -0.15 7.47
C ASN A 173 -18.21 -0.35 8.25
N THR A 174 -18.36 -1.43 9.01
CA THR A 174 -19.52 -1.63 9.91
C THR A 174 -19.32 -1.02 11.29
N THR A 175 -18.14 -0.43 11.55
CA THR A 175 -17.79 0.21 12.82
C THR A 175 -17.69 1.73 12.66
N LYS A 176 -17.95 2.49 13.71
CA LYS A 176 -17.85 3.96 13.71
C LYS A 176 -16.42 4.43 13.92
N LEU A 177 -15.68 3.78 14.83
CA LEU A 177 -14.32 4.14 15.24
C LEU A 177 -13.23 3.37 14.49
N GLY A 178 -13.55 2.24 13.85
CA GLY A 178 -12.54 1.41 13.19
C GLY A 178 -11.78 2.13 12.08
N GLY A 179 -12.46 2.99 11.31
CA GLY A 179 -11.81 3.86 10.33
C GLY A 179 -10.83 4.86 10.96
N LEU A 180 -11.19 5.45 12.10
CA LEU A 180 -10.32 6.36 12.86
C LEU A 180 -9.09 5.61 13.41
N TYR A 181 -9.28 4.43 14.02
CA TYR A 181 -8.16 3.62 14.49
C TYR A 181 -7.25 3.18 13.35
N SER A 182 -7.80 2.86 12.18
CA SER A 182 -7.01 2.55 10.99
C SER A 182 -6.15 3.73 10.54
N LEU A 183 -6.70 4.95 10.53
CA LEU A 183 -5.93 6.15 10.23
C LEU A 183 -4.80 6.37 11.25
N ILE A 184 -5.11 6.26 12.54
CA ILE A 184 -4.11 6.42 13.61
C ILE A 184 -2.98 5.39 13.47
N LEU A 185 -3.31 4.11 13.29
CA LEU A 185 -2.31 3.05 13.16
C LEU A 185 -1.47 3.22 11.88
N ASN A 186 -2.06 3.62 10.76
CA ASN A 186 -1.31 3.95 9.55
C ASN A 186 -0.36 5.13 9.75
N ILE A 187 -0.79 6.18 10.46
CA ILE A 187 0.07 7.32 10.83
C ILE A 187 1.26 6.83 11.66
N ILE A 188 1.01 6.00 12.67
CA ILE A 188 2.07 5.42 13.52
C ILE A 188 3.06 4.62 12.67
N VAL A 189 2.58 3.76 11.78
CA VAL A 189 3.42 2.95 10.87
C VAL A 189 4.25 3.85 9.96
N VAL A 190 3.65 4.88 9.36
CA VAL A 190 4.36 5.85 8.52
C VAL A 190 5.43 6.59 9.32
N ILE A 191 5.15 7.03 10.55
CA ILE A 191 6.14 7.67 11.43
C ILE A 191 7.30 6.72 11.71
N ILE A 192 7.02 5.45 12.04
CA ILE A 192 8.05 4.43 12.27
C ILE A 192 8.90 4.23 11.00
N ILE A 193 8.28 4.16 9.82
CA ILE A 193 8.99 4.05 8.55
C ILE A 193 9.93 5.24 8.36
N LEU A 194 9.44 6.46 8.59
CA LEU A 194 10.20 7.69 8.42
C LEU A 194 11.37 7.80 9.42
N ILE A 195 11.18 7.35 10.66
CA ILE A 195 12.22 7.35 11.69
C ILE A 195 13.34 6.34 11.34
N ILE A 196 12.98 5.12 10.91
CA ILE A 196 13.95 4.03 10.71
C ILE A 196 14.63 4.12 9.34
N TRP A 197 13.92 4.51 8.28
CA TRP A 197 14.43 4.52 6.90
C TRP A 197 14.65 5.92 6.31
N GLY A 198 14.23 6.97 7.01
CA GLY A 198 14.36 8.35 6.59
C GLY A 198 13.39 8.76 5.47
N PRO A 199 13.03 10.06 5.37
CA PRO A 199 12.12 10.55 4.34
C PRO A 199 12.75 10.64 2.95
N GLU A 200 14.09 10.67 2.86
CA GLU A 200 14.78 10.99 1.61
C GLU A 200 14.62 9.89 0.55
N LYS A 201 14.93 8.65 0.94
CA LYS A 201 14.88 7.47 0.05
C LYS A 201 13.95 6.38 0.57
N MET A 202 13.59 6.42 1.86
CA MET A 202 12.90 5.33 2.56
C MET A 202 13.60 3.97 2.40
N THR A 203 14.92 3.97 2.24
CA THR A 203 15.74 2.75 2.16
C THR A 203 16.80 2.79 3.23
N ARG A 204 17.21 1.63 3.77
CA ARG A 204 18.41 1.59 4.61
C ARG A 204 19.59 1.95 3.72
N THR A 205 20.14 3.15 3.89
CA THR A 205 21.44 3.50 3.32
C THR A 205 22.43 2.48 3.87
N GLN A 206 22.91 1.55 3.04
CA GLN A 206 24.08 0.79 3.44
C GLN A 206 25.21 1.82 3.56
N LYS A 207 25.57 2.19 4.80
CA LYS A 207 26.94 2.64 5.10
C LYS A 207 27.86 1.45 4.81
N LYS A 208 28.13 1.14 3.54
CA LYS A 208 29.18 0.22 3.15
C LYS A 208 30.04 0.88 2.09
N ARG A 209 31.34 0.96 2.45
CA ARG A 209 32.52 1.24 1.61
C ARG A 209 33.07 2.68 1.61
N LEU A 210 33.40 3.21 2.80
CA LEU A 210 34.46 4.21 2.98
C LEU A 210 35.39 3.84 4.17
N LYS A 211 35.52 2.54 4.49
CA LYS A 211 36.44 2.06 5.54
C LYS A 211 37.41 0.98 5.06
N ILE A 212 37.57 0.82 3.74
CA ILE A 212 38.54 -0.12 3.17
C ILE A 212 39.64 0.60 2.36
N GLU A 213 39.51 1.90 2.10
CA GLU A 213 40.52 2.67 1.36
C GLU A 213 41.40 3.57 2.26
N ASP A 214 41.07 3.73 3.54
CA ASP A 214 41.91 4.45 4.52
C ASP A 214 42.80 3.52 5.37
N SER A 215 42.91 2.25 4.99
CA SER A 215 43.78 1.27 5.65
C SER A 215 44.51 0.35 4.68
N ALA A 216 44.77 0.81 3.45
CA ALA A 216 45.63 0.14 2.48
C ALA A 216 46.86 1.01 2.19
#